data_AF-A0A2U8QXY3-F1
#
_entry.id   AF-A0A2U8QXY3-F1
#
_cell.length_a   1.000
_cell.length_b   1.000
_cell.length_c   1.000
_cell.angle_alpha   90.00
_cell.angle_beta   90.00
_cell.angle_gamma   90.00
#
_symmetry.space_group_name_H-M   'P 1'
#
loop_
_entity.id
_entity.type
_entity.pdbx_description
1 polymer ?
#
loop_
_entity_poly.entity_id
_entity_poly.type
_entity_poly.pdbx_seq_one_letter_code
_entity_poly.pdbx_strand_id
1 'polypeptide(L)'
;MIKLFKIVAFLEGISLLVLFSNMLVVKQMNLDLYKSLLFPVGMAHGLLFLAYIALATMFKIEQNWDFKKYFIICIASVLPFGTFYIEKRYLAEL
;
A
#
# COMPACT_ATOMS: atom_id res chain seq x y z
N MET A 1 9.37 -1.38 15.50
CA MET A 1 8.57 -2.09 14.47
C MET A 1 7.41 -1.25 13.93
N ILE A 2 6.65 -0.55 14.79
CA ILE A 2 5.47 0.24 14.39
C ILE A 2 5.80 1.36 13.40
N LYS A 3 6.89 2.13 13.63
CA LYS A 3 7.34 3.19 12.71
C LYS A 3 7.64 2.64 11.30
N LEU A 4 8.21 1.44 11.22
CA LEU A 4 8.57 0.82 9.95
C LEU A 4 7.31 0.39 9.18
N PHE A 5 6.33 -0.18 9.88
CA PHE A 5 5.03 -0.50 9.28
C PHE A 5 4.27 0.74 8.81
N LYS A 6 4.29 1.84 9.58
CA LYS A 6 3.71 3.12 9.14
C LYS A 6 4.37 3.64 7.86
N ILE A 7 5.69 3.60 7.78
CA ILE A 7 6.43 4.00 6.56
C ILE A 7 6.07 3.10 5.39
N VAL A 8 6.05 1.78 5.56
CA VAL A 8 5.71 0.84 4.49
C VAL A 8 4.26 1.04 4.03
N ALA A 9 3.31 1.19 4.95
CA ALA A 9 1.90 1.46 4.63
C ALA A 9 1.72 2.77 3.84
N PHE A 10 2.45 3.81 4.22
CA PHE A 10 2.43 5.10 3.55
C PHE A 10 3.06 5.03 2.14
N LEU A 11 4.22 4.38 2.02
CA LEU A 11 4.89 4.17 0.74
C LEU A 11 4.06 3.29 -0.20
N GLU A 12 3.40 2.27 0.33
CA GLU A 12 2.49 1.39 -0.42
C GLU A 12 1.32 2.20 -1.00
N GLY A 13 0.66 3.02 -0.18
CA GLY A 13 -0.43 3.91 -0.63
C GLY A 13 0.03 4.90 -1.70
N ILE A 14 1.20 5.51 -1.53
CA ILE A 14 1.79 6.38 -2.55
C ILE A 14 2.07 5.60 -3.84
N SER A 15 2.68 4.42 -3.76
CA SER A 15 3.02 3.62 -4.94
C SER A 15 1.77 3.19 -5.73
N LEU A 16 0.66 2.93 -5.05
CA LEU A 16 -0.64 2.67 -5.67
C LEU A 16 -1.18 3.91 -6.39
N LEU A 17 -1.13 5.09 -5.75
CA LEU A 17 -1.51 6.36 -6.39
C LEU A 17 -0.64 6.68 -7.62
N VAL A 18 0.67 6.40 -7.56
CA VAL A 18 1.57 6.57 -8.71
C VAL A 18 1.18 5.63 -9.86
N LEU A 19 0.84 4.37 -9.58
CA LEU A 19 0.33 3.44 -10.60
C LEU A 19 -0.96 3.94 -11.26
N PHE A 20 -1.92 4.39 -10.46
CA PHE A 20 -3.16 4.98 -10.97
C PHE A 20 -2.88 6.22 -11.81
N SER A 21 -1.98 7.09 -11.37
CA SER A 21 -1.60 8.31 -12.11
C SER A 21 -0.91 7.95 -13.45
N ASN A 22 -0.05 6.93 -13.46
CA ASN A 22 0.58 6.43 -14.68
C ASN A 22 -0.46 5.88 -15.66
N MET A 23 -1.47 5.15 -15.15
CA MET A 23 -2.53 4.58 -15.98
C MET A 23 -3.54 5.62 -16.51
N LEU A 24 -3.91 6.62 -15.71
CA LEU A 24 -4.95 7.59 -16.06
C LEU A 24 -4.40 8.78 -16.85
N VAL A 25 -3.19 9.27 -16.52
CA VAL A 25 -2.60 10.47 -17.11
C VAL A 25 -1.55 10.10 -18.15
N VAL A 26 -0.49 9.40 -17.76
CA VAL A 26 0.68 9.16 -18.62
C VAL A 26 0.29 8.32 -19.83
N LYS A 27 -0.54 7.28 -19.65
CA LYS A 27 -1.05 6.45 -20.75
C LYS A 27 -1.74 7.25 -21.85
N GLN A 28 -2.45 8.33 -21.51
CA GLN A 28 -3.17 9.17 -22.48
C GLN A 28 -2.23 10.15 -23.19
N MET A 29 -1.18 10.62 -22.52
CA MET A 29 -0.23 11.60 -23.06
C MET A 29 0.90 10.96 -23.87
N ASN A 30 1.44 9.83 -23.40
CA ASN A 30 2.59 9.18 -24.00
C ASN A 30 2.64 7.68 -23.64
N LEU A 31 2.29 6.84 -24.62
CA LEU A 31 2.23 5.38 -24.46
C LEU A 31 3.59 4.73 -24.24
N ASP A 32 4.67 5.26 -24.82
CA ASP A 32 6.01 4.69 -24.67
C ASP A 32 6.57 4.98 -23.29
N LEU A 33 6.33 6.20 -22.77
CA LEU A 33 6.67 6.57 -21.40
C LEU A 33 5.86 5.76 -20.37
N TYR A 34 4.57 5.53 -20.63
CA TYR A 34 3.74 4.68 -19.78
C TYR A 34 4.34 3.27 -19.63
N LYS A 35 4.75 2.64 -20.74
CA LYS A 35 5.32 1.28 -20.74
C LYS A 35 6.65 1.22 -19.99
N SER A 36 7.51 2.23 -20.14
CA SER A 36 8.81 2.27 -19.46
C SER A 36 8.68 2.47 -17.95
N LEU A 37 7.67 3.21 -17.50
CA LEU A 37 7.39 3.43 -16.07
C LEU A 37 6.59 2.30 -15.43
N LEU A 38 5.74 1.61 -16.20
CA LEU A 38 4.85 0.57 -15.68
C LEU A 38 5.61 -0.56 -14.98
N PHE A 39 6.67 -1.08 -15.61
CA PHE A 39 7.45 -2.19 -15.06
C PHE A 39 8.16 -1.83 -13.73
N PRO A 40 9.00 -0.79 -13.64
CA PRO A 40 9.70 -0.46 -12.40
C PRO A 40 8.74 -0.03 -11.28
N VAL A 41 7.71 0.76 -11.59
CA VAL A 41 6.73 1.21 -10.58
C VAL A 41 5.86 0.03 -10.11
N GLY A 42 5.41 -0.82 -11.03
CA GLY A 42 4.61 -2.00 -10.70
C GLY A 42 5.38 -2.99 -9.83
N MET A 43 6.66 -3.21 -10.15
CA MET A 43 7.53 -4.08 -9.36
C MET A 43 7.82 -3.51 -7.97
N ALA A 44 8.09 -2.19 -7.86
CA ALA A 44 8.28 -1.52 -6.58
C ALA A 44 7.01 -1.59 -5.71
N HIS A 45 5.83 -1.35 -6.29
CA HIS A 45 4.56 -1.49 -5.59
C HIS A 45 4.32 -2.92 -5.11
N GLY A 46 4.56 -3.92 -5.97
CA GLY A 46 4.41 -5.33 -5.58
C GLY A 46 5.28 -5.75 -4.40
N LEU A 47 6.53 -5.26 -4.34
CA LEU A 47 7.42 -5.49 -3.20
C LEU A 47 6.91 -4.80 -1.93
N LEU A 48 6.42 -3.56 -2.04
CA LEU A 48 5.83 -2.83 -0.92
C LEU A 48 4.57 -3.52 -0.39
N PHE A 49 3.72 -4.04 -1.28
CA PHE A 49 2.52 -4.79 -0.93
C PHE A 49 2.86 -6.07 -0.16
N LEU A 50 3.84 -6.84 -0.61
CA LEU A 50 4.32 -8.04 0.10
C LEU A 50 4.88 -7.68 1.49
N ALA A 51 5.69 -6.63 1.57
CA ALA A 51 6.23 -6.14 2.85
C ALA A 51 5.11 -5.69 3.80
N TYR A 52 4.09 -5.00 3.28
CA TYR A 52 2.93 -4.58 4.04
C TYR A 52 2.16 -5.77 4.63
N ILE A 53 1.84 -6.78 3.82
CA ILE A 53 1.10 -7.97 4.28
C ILE A 53 1.91 -8.77 5.31
N ALA A 54 3.22 -8.93 5.10
CA ALA A 54 4.10 -9.59 6.06
C ALA A 54 4.08 -8.88 7.42
N LEU A 55 4.27 -7.55 7.41
CA LEU A 55 4.23 -6.75 8.64
C LEU A 55 2.84 -6.75 9.29
N ALA A 56 1.77 -6.64 8.51
CA ALA A 56 0.39 -6.72 9.02
C ALA A 56 0.11 -8.07 9.70
N THR A 57 0.66 -9.16 9.18
CA THR A 57 0.54 -10.50 9.76
C THR A 57 1.31 -10.61 11.08
N MET A 58 2.52 -10.07 11.15
CA MET A 58 3.29 -10.00 12.40
C MET A 58 2.55 -9.20 13.47
N PHE A 59 2.03 -8.01 13.11
CA PHE A 59 1.27 -7.16 14.01
C PHE A 59 -0.05 -7.78 14.47
N LYS A 60 -0.71 -8.56 13.61
CA LYS A 60 -1.89 -9.32 14.01
C LYS A 60 -1.59 -10.24 15.19
N ILE A 61 -0.45 -10.93 15.17
CA ILE A 61 -0.02 -11.84 16.23
C ILE A 61 0.42 -11.06 17.47
N GLU A 62 1.25 -10.02 17.30
CA GLU A 62 1.81 -9.24 18.41
C GLU A 62 0.73 -8.46 19.18
N GLN A 63 -0.25 -7.91 18.47
CA GLN A 63 -1.30 -7.06 19.05
C GLN A 63 -2.67 -7.77 19.18
N ASN A 64 -2.71 -9.10 18.99
CA ASN A 64 -3.93 -9.91 19.03
C ASN A 64 -5.11 -9.26 18.27
N TRP A 65 -4.87 -8.79 17.05
CA TRP A 65 -5.94 -8.18 16.27
C TRP A 65 -6.99 -9.21 15.88
N ASP A 66 -8.25 -8.82 16.04
CA ASP A 66 -9.39 -9.56 15.51
C ASP A 66 -9.24 -9.83 14.00
N PHE A 67 -9.74 -10.97 13.56
CA PHE A 67 -9.68 -11.37 12.15
C PHE A 67 -10.35 -10.34 11.23
N LYS A 68 -11.41 -9.70 11.71
CA LYS A 68 -12.09 -8.59 11.02
C LYS A 68 -11.15 -7.39 10.81
N LYS A 69 -10.41 -6.98 11.85
CA LYS A 69 -9.48 -5.84 11.78
C LYS A 69 -8.34 -6.13 10.81
N TYR A 70 -7.76 -7.32 10.88
CA TYR A 70 -6.73 -7.77 9.92
C TYR A 70 -7.24 -7.73 8.48
N PHE A 71 -8.44 -8.25 8.22
CA PHE A 71 -9.03 -8.26 6.89
C PHE A 71 -9.30 -6.85 6.33
N ILE A 72 -9.81 -5.94 7.17
CA ILE A 72 -10.03 -4.53 6.78
C ILE A 72 -8.68 -3.87 6.42
N ILE A 73 -7.62 -4.13 7.18
CA ILE A 73 -6.27 -3.62 6.92
C ILE A 73 -5.72 -4.14 5.59
N CYS A 74 -5.88 -5.44 5.29
CA CYS A 74 -5.45 -6.01 4.02
C CYS A 74 -6.26 -5.51 2.81
N ILE A 75 -7.58 -5.35 2.93
CA ILE A 75 -8.40 -4.79 1.83
C ILE A 75 -8.05 -3.33 1.59
N ALA A 76 -7.77 -2.59 2.65
CA ALA A 76 -7.44 -1.19 2.56
C ALA A 76 -6.14 -0.94 1.79
N SER A 77 -5.20 -1.90 1.71
CA SER A 77 -4.02 -1.74 0.85
C SER A 77 -4.32 -1.85 -0.65
N VAL A 78 -5.41 -2.50 -1.03
CA VAL A 78 -5.82 -2.62 -2.44
C VAL A 78 -6.55 -1.37 -2.93
N LEU A 79 -7.15 -0.60 -2.02
CA LEU A 79 -7.91 0.59 -2.36
C LEU A 79 -7.01 1.83 -2.42
N PRO A 80 -7.14 2.70 -3.45
CA PRO A 80 -6.26 3.86 -3.70
C PRO A 80 -6.19 4.91 -2.57
N PHE A 81 -6.97 4.75 -1.50
CA PHE A 81 -6.90 5.59 -0.30
C PHE A 81 -7.05 4.80 1.02
N GLY A 82 -7.15 3.48 0.95
CA GLY A 82 -7.44 2.66 2.12
C GLY A 82 -6.26 2.65 3.10
N THR A 83 -5.02 2.59 2.62
CA THR A 83 -3.84 2.65 3.49
C THR A 83 -3.74 3.95 4.28
N PHE A 84 -4.06 5.10 3.67
CA PHE A 84 -4.11 6.38 4.38
C PHE A 84 -5.20 6.39 5.47
N TYR A 85 -6.36 5.78 5.19
CA TYR A 85 -7.41 5.64 6.21
C TYR A 85 -6.97 4.73 7.37
N ILE A 86 -6.34 3.59 7.07
CA ILE A 86 -5.80 2.68 8.09
C ILE A 86 -4.71 3.36 8.91
N GLU A 87 -3.84 4.12 8.27
CA GLU A 87 -2.76 4.86 8.91
C GLU A 87 -3.33 5.84 9.95
N LYS A 88 -4.34 6.62 9.56
CA LYS A 88 -4.99 7.59 10.44
C LYS A 88 -5.92 6.98 11.50
N ARG A 89 -6.61 5.88 11.20
CA ARG A 89 -7.66 5.31 12.08
C ARG A 89 -7.14 4.24 13.02
N TYR A 90 -6.26 3.37 12.54
CA TYR A 90 -5.85 2.16 13.26
C TYR A 90 -4.39 2.17 13.68
N LEU A 91 -3.54 2.92 12.96
CA LEU A 91 -2.12 3.07 13.29
C LEU A 91 -1.81 4.33 14.09
N ALA A 92 -2.71 5.32 14.17
CA ALA A 92 -2.51 6.50 15.00
C ALA A 92 -2.40 6.17 16.50
N GLU A 93 -3.04 5.09 16.94
CA GLU A 93 -3.05 4.62 18.34
C GLU A 93 -1.97 3.57 18.66
N LEU A 94 -1.19 3.13 17.65
CA LEU A 94 -0.03 2.23 17.76
C LEU A 94 1.27 3.02 17.85
#